data_AF-A0A521H280-F1
#
_entry.id   AF-A0A521H280-F1
#
_cell.length_a   1.000
_cell.length_b   1.000
_cell.length_c   1.000
_cell.angle_alpha   90.00
_cell.angle_beta   90.00
_cell.angle_gamma   90.00
#
_symmetry.space_group_name_H-M   'P 1'
#
loop_
_entity.id
_entity.type
_entity.pdbx_description
1 polymer ?
#
loop_
_entity_poly.entity_id
_entity_poly.type
_entity_poly.pdbx_seq_one_letter_code
_entity_poly.pdbx_strand_id
1 'polypeptide(L)'
;MFKSKTVFILGAGSSNEVDMPLGHGLKKIIANNLDIRYEKGYMRSSGDAHIDSAFRLHAREKNTNINNHLYASWRIRDALPHSISIDNVLDAHSDDELMQICGKLGIVRSILESERKSKLYYAGNYEEKVNFPNIENTWFAIFYKLLSQGVSKSDIGSIFQNVSFINFNYDRCLEQYLQAALIESYALQPQTAYDLVNSLAILRP
;
A
#
# COMPACT_ATOMS: atom_id res chain seq x y z
N MET A 1 -13.24 6.45 -22.75
CA MET A 1 -12.22 7.50 -22.58
C MET A 1 -12.87 8.76 -22.04
N PHE A 2 -12.28 9.34 -21.00
CA PHE A 2 -12.71 10.63 -20.47
C PHE A 2 -12.41 11.74 -21.48
N LYS A 3 -13.42 12.52 -21.88
CA LYS A 3 -13.27 13.65 -22.82
C LYS A 3 -12.80 14.94 -22.14
N SER A 4 -13.21 15.14 -20.89
CA SER A 4 -12.83 16.29 -20.07
C SER A 4 -11.71 15.90 -19.10
N LYS A 5 -10.81 16.83 -18.80
CA LYS A 5 -9.80 16.66 -17.75
C LYS A 5 -10.50 16.38 -16.42
N THR A 6 -10.25 15.21 -15.86
CA THR A 6 -10.93 14.68 -14.68
C THR A 6 -9.89 14.31 -13.63
N VAL A 7 -10.08 14.81 -12.41
CA VAL A 7 -9.27 14.46 -11.24
C VAL A 7 -10.11 13.57 -10.34
N PHE A 8 -9.57 12.41 -9.97
CA PHE A 8 -10.16 11.50 -9.00
C PHE A 8 -9.46 11.65 -7.65
N ILE A 9 -10.23 11.70 -6.57
CA ILE A 9 -9.69 11.75 -5.21
C ILE A 9 -10.00 10.42 -4.53
N LEU A 10 -8.96 9.69 -4.14
CA LEU A 10 -9.06 8.37 -3.53
C LEU A 10 -8.70 8.44 -2.05
N GLY A 11 -9.49 7.77 -1.22
CA GLY A 11 -9.21 7.52 0.19
C GLY A 11 -9.42 6.05 0.52
N ALA A 12 -9.30 5.68 1.81
CA ALA A 12 -9.19 4.28 2.21
C ALA A 12 -10.35 3.38 1.75
N GLY A 13 -11.55 3.95 1.55
CA GLY A 13 -12.70 3.24 1.03
C GLY A 13 -12.50 2.66 -0.38
N SER A 14 -11.67 3.27 -1.23
CA SER A 14 -11.47 2.81 -2.61
C SER A 14 -10.77 1.46 -2.68
N SER A 15 -9.81 1.19 -1.79
CA SER A 15 -9.07 -0.08 -1.79
C SER A 15 -9.76 -1.15 -0.91
N ASN A 16 -10.77 -0.78 -0.12
CA ASN A 16 -11.45 -1.72 0.76
C ASN A 16 -12.27 -2.79 0.00
N GLU A 17 -12.77 -2.47 -1.19
CA GLU A 17 -13.51 -3.44 -2.03
C GLU A 17 -12.63 -4.62 -2.51
N VAL A 18 -11.31 -4.43 -2.49
CA VAL A 18 -10.31 -5.48 -2.77
C VAL A 18 -9.64 -5.99 -1.49
N ASP A 19 -10.33 -5.86 -0.36
CA ASP A 19 -9.97 -6.36 0.97
C ASP A 19 -8.79 -5.64 1.66
N MET A 20 -8.44 -4.43 1.20
CA MET A 20 -7.50 -3.59 1.96
C MET A 20 -8.14 -3.04 3.24
N PRO A 21 -7.36 -2.87 4.32
CA PRO A 21 -7.89 -2.37 5.58
C PRO A 21 -8.25 -0.89 5.48
N LEU A 22 -9.38 -0.52 6.09
CA LEU A 22 -9.70 0.88 6.38
C LEU A 22 -8.77 1.44 7.47
N GLY A 23 -8.76 2.76 7.69
CA GLY A 23 -7.86 3.44 8.63
C GLY A 23 -7.79 2.79 10.01
N HIS A 24 -8.92 2.50 10.65
CA HIS A 24 -8.92 1.79 11.95
C HIS A 24 -8.29 0.38 11.87
N GLY A 25 -8.59 -0.38 10.81
CA GLY A 25 -7.99 -1.69 10.58
C GLY A 25 -6.48 -1.60 10.37
N LEU A 26 -6.02 -0.64 9.58
CA LEU A 26 -4.60 -0.41 9.31
C LEU A 26 -3.85 -0.06 10.60
N LYS A 27 -4.39 0.87 11.42
CA LYS A 27 -3.82 1.20 12.72
C LYS A 27 -3.66 -0.03 13.62
N LYS A 28 -4.65 -0.94 13.64
CA LYS A 28 -4.58 -2.18 14.41
C LYS A 28 -3.49 -3.12 13.90
N ILE A 29 -3.34 -3.26 12.58
CA ILE A 29 -2.27 -4.08 11.98
C ILE A 29 -0.90 -3.49 12.33
N ILE A 30 -0.71 -2.18 12.19
CA ILE A 30 0.54 -1.50 12.55
C ILE A 30 0.86 -1.71 14.04
N ALA A 31 -0.11 -1.46 14.93
CA ALA A 31 0.08 -1.63 16.37
C ALA A 31 0.50 -3.07 16.72
N ASN A 32 -0.13 -4.07 16.11
CA ASN A 32 0.23 -5.47 16.33
C ASN A 32 1.62 -5.81 15.79
N ASN A 33 1.97 -5.31 14.60
CA ASN A 33 3.28 -5.54 13.98
C ASN A 33 4.41 -4.90 14.81
N LEU A 34 4.14 -3.75 15.43
CA LEU A 34 5.06 -3.02 16.31
C LEU A 34 5.08 -3.53 17.76
N ASP A 35 4.13 -4.39 18.17
CA ASP A 35 4.14 -5.01 19.50
C ASP A 35 5.13 -6.16 19.60
N ILE A 36 6.42 -5.87 19.36
CA ILE A 36 7.51 -6.84 19.42
C ILE A 36 7.87 -7.08 20.88
N ARG A 37 7.83 -8.34 21.30
CA ARG A 37 8.19 -8.79 22.66
C ARG A 37 9.05 -10.04 22.61
N TYR A 38 9.76 -10.29 23.70
CA TYR A 38 10.62 -11.46 23.86
C TYR A 38 10.27 -12.26 25.09
N GLU A 39 10.34 -13.58 24.96
CA GLU A 39 10.36 -14.54 26.04
C GLU A 39 11.78 -15.07 26.25
N LYS A 40 12.12 -15.37 27.51
CA LYS A 40 13.43 -15.90 27.92
C LYS A 40 14.62 -15.05 27.41
N GLY A 41 14.40 -13.76 27.18
CA GLY A 41 15.42 -12.76 26.82
C GLY A 41 15.83 -12.70 25.34
N TYR A 42 15.57 -13.73 24.54
CA TYR A 42 16.03 -13.77 23.14
C TYR A 42 15.01 -14.32 22.13
N MET A 43 13.95 -14.99 22.58
CA MET A 43 12.96 -15.60 21.68
C MET A 43 11.82 -14.62 21.44
N ARG A 44 11.63 -14.12 20.21
CA ARG A 44 10.50 -13.23 19.89
C ARG A 44 9.18 -13.98 20.10
N SER A 45 8.30 -13.43 20.92
CA SER A 45 6.98 -14.01 21.22
C SER A 45 5.82 -13.27 20.52
N SER A 46 6.01 -12.02 20.11
CA SER A 46 5.00 -11.24 19.38
C SER A 46 5.64 -10.22 18.41
N GLY A 47 4.80 -9.56 17.61
CA GLY A 47 5.22 -8.59 16.61
C GLY A 47 5.84 -9.21 15.36
N ASP A 48 6.16 -8.35 14.38
CA ASP A 48 6.63 -8.78 13.07
C ASP A 48 8.12 -9.15 13.05
N ALA A 49 8.45 -10.23 12.34
CA ALA A 49 9.80 -10.76 12.25
C ALA A 49 10.77 -9.91 11.41
N HIS A 50 10.24 -9.28 10.36
CA HIS A 50 11.05 -8.48 9.45
C HIS A 50 11.37 -7.13 10.10
N ILE A 51 10.41 -6.54 10.82
CA ILE A 51 10.64 -5.34 11.64
C ILE A 51 11.68 -5.63 12.73
N ASP A 52 11.55 -6.74 13.47
CA ASP A 52 12.54 -7.18 14.47
C ASP A 52 13.96 -7.26 13.89
N SER A 53 14.08 -7.92 12.73
CA SER A 53 15.35 -8.06 12.02
C SER A 53 15.91 -6.72 11.56
N ALA A 54 15.06 -5.82 11.06
CA ALA A 54 15.44 -4.47 10.64
C ALA A 54 15.94 -3.63 11.84
N PHE A 55 15.28 -3.72 13.00
CA PHE A 55 15.74 -3.05 14.22
C PHE A 55 17.10 -3.55 14.68
N ARG A 56 17.36 -4.86 14.59
CA ARG A 56 18.69 -5.43 14.91
C ARG A 56 19.77 -4.89 13.98
N LEU A 57 19.48 -4.79 12.69
CA LEU A 57 20.41 -4.24 11.71
C LEU A 57 20.69 -2.75 12.01
N HIS A 58 19.66 -1.95 12.18
CA HIS A 58 19.80 -0.52 12.45
C HIS A 58 20.51 -0.23 13.78
N ALA A 59 20.16 -0.95 14.85
CA ALA A 59 20.80 -0.83 16.15
C ALA A 59 22.30 -1.17 16.06
N ARG A 60 22.66 -2.21 15.31
CA ARG A 60 24.06 -2.58 15.07
C ARG A 60 24.83 -1.49 14.31
N GLU A 61 24.25 -0.94 13.24
CA GLU A 61 24.87 0.14 12.47
C GLU A 61 25.09 1.41 13.30
N LYS A 62 24.16 1.73 14.20
CA LYS A 62 24.25 2.89 15.10
C LYS A 62 25.04 2.60 16.38
N ASN A 63 25.50 1.37 16.59
CA ASN A 63 26.11 0.91 17.85
C ASN A 63 25.23 1.24 19.09
N THR A 64 23.92 0.97 18.98
CA THR A 64 22.92 1.22 20.02
C THR A 64 22.18 -0.06 20.44
N ASN A 65 21.35 0.03 21.48
CA ASN A 65 20.54 -1.08 21.95
C ASN A 65 19.21 -1.16 21.19
N ILE A 66 18.82 -2.37 20.77
CA ILE A 66 17.52 -2.64 20.13
C ILE A 66 16.33 -2.15 20.97
N ASN A 67 16.45 -2.16 22.30
CA ASN A 67 15.41 -1.74 23.22
C ASN A 67 14.91 -0.31 22.92
N ASN A 68 15.76 0.58 22.41
CA ASN A 68 15.35 1.92 22.01
C ASN A 68 14.25 1.88 20.92
N HIS A 69 14.36 0.96 19.95
CA HIS A 69 13.36 0.76 18.91
C HIS A 69 12.09 0.12 19.45
N LEU A 70 12.23 -0.82 20.39
CA LEU A 70 11.07 -1.46 21.04
C LEU A 70 10.25 -0.44 21.82
N TYR A 71 10.90 0.40 22.62
CA TYR A 71 10.23 1.46 23.36
C TYR A 71 9.55 2.47 22.43
N ALA A 72 10.22 2.89 21.35
CA ALA A 72 9.59 3.76 20.34
C ALA A 72 8.38 3.08 19.68
N SER A 73 8.49 1.80 19.34
CA SER A 73 7.41 1.00 18.74
C SER A 73 6.20 0.86 19.67
N TRP A 74 6.42 0.65 20.97
CA TRP A 74 5.35 0.57 21.96
C TRP A 74 4.68 1.93 22.18
N ARG A 75 5.42 3.04 22.16
CA ARG A 75 4.83 4.38 22.19
C ARG A 75 3.88 4.60 21.01
N ILE A 76 4.26 4.17 19.81
CA ILE A 76 3.39 4.23 18.62
C ILE A 76 2.16 3.33 18.82
N ARG A 77 2.37 2.07 19.19
CA ARG A 77 1.29 1.08 19.46
C ARG A 77 0.25 1.66 20.43
N ASP A 78 0.70 2.29 21.51
CA ASP A 78 -0.17 2.81 22.57
C ASP A 78 -0.83 4.14 22.17
N ALA A 79 -0.23 4.94 21.29
CA ALA A 79 -0.81 6.18 20.78
C ALA A 79 -1.87 5.96 19.69
N LEU A 80 -1.75 4.90 18.87
CA LEU A 80 -2.61 4.64 17.71
C LEU A 80 -4.13 4.55 18.01
N PRO A 81 -4.60 3.97 19.13
CA PRO A 81 -6.01 4.00 19.50
C PRO A 81 -6.57 5.43 19.68
N HIS A 82 -5.72 6.37 20.09
CA HIS A 82 -6.11 7.76 20.39
C HIS A 82 -5.93 8.73 19.21
N SER A 83 -5.26 8.30 18.14
CA SER A 83 -4.98 9.13 16.96
C SER A 83 -5.99 8.90 15.83
N ILE A 84 -6.21 9.89 14.97
CA ILE A 84 -7.02 9.73 13.75
C ILE A 84 -6.33 8.87 12.69
N SER A 85 -5.00 8.95 12.58
CA SER A 85 -4.18 8.18 11.63
C SER A 85 -2.79 7.89 12.23
N ILE A 86 -1.99 7.10 11.52
CA ILE A 86 -0.58 6.93 11.87
C ILE A 86 0.23 8.21 11.60
N ASP A 87 -0.06 8.95 10.52
CA ASP A 87 0.64 10.21 10.22
C ASP A 87 0.50 11.19 11.36
N ASN A 88 -0.70 11.35 11.92
CA ASN A 88 -0.91 12.22 13.08
C ASN A 88 -0.05 11.83 14.30
N VAL A 89 0.26 10.54 14.49
CA VAL A 89 1.18 10.11 15.56
C VAL A 89 2.62 10.52 15.23
N LEU A 90 3.04 10.34 13.97
CA LEU A 90 4.39 10.64 13.53
C LEU A 90 4.64 12.15 13.43
N ASP A 91 3.67 12.94 13.00
CA ASP A 91 3.78 14.40 12.93
C ASP A 91 3.93 15.02 14.32
N ALA A 92 3.17 14.51 15.30
CA ALA A 92 3.27 14.93 16.70
C ALA A 92 4.62 14.57 17.35
N HIS A 93 5.41 13.71 16.72
CA HIS A 93 6.73 13.26 17.19
C HIS A 93 7.77 13.36 16.05
N SER A 94 7.69 14.43 15.26
CA SER A 94 8.49 14.63 14.05
C SER A 94 9.99 14.77 14.33
N ASP A 95 10.36 15.16 15.54
CA ASP A 95 11.73 15.28 16.05
C ASP A 95 12.28 13.96 16.65
N ASP A 96 11.43 12.96 16.88
CA ASP A 96 11.83 11.64 17.40
C ASP A 96 12.19 10.69 16.24
N GLU A 97 13.47 10.69 15.85
CA GLU A 97 13.99 9.88 14.73
C GLU A 97 13.63 8.38 14.86
N LEU A 98 13.63 7.84 16.08
CA LEU A 98 13.32 6.43 16.31
C LEU A 98 11.84 6.15 16.09
N MET A 99 10.94 7.02 16.57
CA MET A 99 9.51 6.91 16.26
C MET A 99 9.25 7.03 14.75
N GLN A 100 9.96 7.92 14.05
CA GLN A 100 9.84 8.05 12.60
C GLN A 100 10.22 6.75 11.89
N ILE A 101 11.37 6.15 12.23
CA ILE A 101 11.83 4.91 11.60
C ILE A 101 10.89 3.74 11.93
N CYS A 102 10.53 3.57 13.22
CA CYS A 102 9.66 2.48 13.65
C CYS A 102 8.27 2.59 13.02
N GLY A 103 7.70 3.80 12.98
CA GLY A 103 6.40 4.07 12.37
C GLY A 103 6.38 3.77 10.89
N LYS A 104 7.36 4.29 10.13
CA LYS A 104 7.48 4.05 8.68
C LYS A 104 7.64 2.56 8.37
N LEU A 105 8.46 1.83 9.13
CA LEU A 105 8.58 0.37 8.99
C LEU A 105 7.26 -0.35 9.29
N GLY A 106 6.54 0.08 10.33
CA GLY A 106 5.20 -0.40 10.67
C GLY A 106 4.21 -0.22 9.53
N ILE A 107 4.15 0.97 8.93
CA ILE A 107 3.29 1.28 7.77
C ILE A 107 3.65 0.36 6.60
N VAL A 108 4.92 0.39 6.16
CA VAL A 108 5.39 -0.37 4.99
C VAL A 108 5.07 -1.86 5.15
N ARG A 109 5.40 -2.45 6.31
CA ARG A 109 5.14 -3.87 6.56
C ARG A 109 3.64 -4.17 6.50
N SER A 110 2.82 -3.35 7.15
CA SER A 110 1.37 -3.56 7.24
C SER A 110 0.68 -3.43 5.87
N ILE A 111 1.15 -2.50 5.02
CA ILE A 111 0.65 -2.35 3.66
C ILE A 111 1.05 -3.54 2.80
N LEU A 112 2.32 -3.97 2.83
CA LEU A 112 2.78 -5.14 2.07
C LEU A 112 2.04 -6.43 2.45
N GLU A 113 1.80 -6.64 3.74
CA GLU A 113 1.01 -7.79 4.22
C GLU A 113 -0.45 -7.73 3.78
N SER A 114 -1.03 -6.53 3.74
CA SER A 114 -2.42 -6.33 3.32
C SER A 114 -2.57 -6.50 1.81
N GLU A 115 -1.67 -5.92 1.02
CA GLU A 115 -1.65 -6.09 -0.44
C GLU A 115 -1.53 -7.57 -0.81
N ARG A 116 -0.66 -8.33 -0.12
CA ARG A 116 -0.51 -9.78 -0.33
C ARG A 116 -1.79 -10.59 -0.05
N LYS A 117 -2.66 -10.07 0.80
CA LYS A 117 -3.96 -10.70 1.14
C LYS A 117 -5.12 -10.15 0.31
N SER A 118 -4.89 -9.12 -0.49
CA SER A 118 -5.92 -8.46 -1.29
C SER A 118 -6.38 -9.34 -2.45
N LYS A 119 -7.56 -9.04 -3.00
CA LYS A 119 -8.09 -9.70 -4.22
C LYS A 119 -7.24 -9.44 -5.48
N LEU A 120 -6.32 -8.46 -5.42
CA LEU A 120 -5.44 -8.09 -6.53
C LEU A 120 -4.08 -8.79 -6.50
N TYR A 121 -3.79 -9.54 -5.43
CA TYR A 121 -2.54 -10.28 -5.33
C TYR A 121 -2.51 -11.47 -6.29
N TYR A 122 -1.37 -11.64 -6.96
CA TYR A 122 -0.96 -12.85 -7.66
C TYR A 122 0.57 -12.95 -7.56
N ALA A 123 1.14 -14.15 -7.57
CA ALA A 123 2.56 -14.33 -7.27
C ALA A 123 3.52 -13.96 -8.43
N GLY A 124 3.01 -13.42 -9.54
CA GLY A 124 3.81 -12.88 -10.66
C GLY A 124 4.45 -13.95 -11.56
N ASN A 125 4.21 -15.22 -11.29
CA ASN A 125 4.47 -16.36 -12.16
C ASN A 125 3.49 -16.35 -13.35
N TYR A 126 3.97 -16.74 -14.55
CA TYR A 126 3.23 -16.63 -15.82
C TYR A 126 1.83 -17.29 -15.82
N GLU A 127 1.58 -18.23 -14.93
CA GLU A 127 0.31 -18.96 -14.81
C GLU A 127 -0.70 -18.28 -13.86
N GLU A 128 -0.24 -17.43 -12.93
CA GLU A 128 -1.11 -16.74 -11.98
C GLU A 128 -1.43 -15.32 -12.48
N LYS A 129 -2.72 -15.02 -12.60
CA LYS A 129 -3.25 -13.71 -12.99
C LYS A 129 -4.25 -13.21 -11.95
N VAL A 130 -4.52 -11.91 -11.99
CA VAL A 130 -5.65 -11.32 -11.26
C VAL A 130 -6.94 -12.03 -11.66
N ASN A 131 -7.70 -12.48 -10.67
CA ASN A 131 -9.02 -13.07 -10.88
C ASN A 131 -10.07 -11.95 -11.06
N PHE A 132 -10.21 -11.45 -12.29
CA PHE A 132 -11.16 -10.37 -12.62
C PHE A 132 -12.61 -10.64 -12.22
N PRO A 133 -13.16 -11.87 -12.36
CA PRO A 133 -14.49 -12.19 -11.84
C PRO A 133 -14.69 -11.83 -10.36
N ASN A 134 -13.68 -12.01 -9.50
CA ASN A 134 -13.79 -11.70 -8.07
C ASN A 134 -13.82 -10.19 -7.76
N ILE A 135 -13.50 -9.34 -8.73
CA ILE A 135 -13.39 -7.88 -8.59
C ILE A 135 -14.26 -7.11 -9.59
N GLU A 136 -15.12 -7.79 -10.35
CA GLU A 136 -15.96 -7.19 -11.40
C GLU A 136 -17.00 -6.18 -10.86
N ASN A 137 -17.38 -6.35 -9.59
CA ASN A 137 -18.34 -5.53 -8.86
C ASN A 137 -17.69 -4.36 -8.11
N THR A 138 -16.38 -4.16 -8.29
CA THR A 138 -15.64 -3.06 -7.65
C THR A 138 -15.65 -1.79 -8.50
N TRP A 139 -15.40 -0.64 -7.88
CA TRP A 139 -15.23 0.62 -8.57
C TRP A 139 -14.07 0.58 -9.57
N PHE A 140 -13.04 -0.23 -9.33
CA PHE A 140 -11.93 -0.42 -10.27
C PHE A 140 -12.42 -0.92 -11.63
N ALA A 141 -13.35 -1.89 -11.63
CA ALA A 141 -13.94 -2.43 -12.84
C ALA A 141 -14.84 -1.42 -13.55
N ILE A 142 -15.64 -0.66 -12.81
CA ILE A 142 -16.49 0.40 -13.36
C ILE A 142 -15.63 1.51 -13.98
N PHE A 143 -14.62 1.97 -13.24
CA PHE A 143 -13.68 2.99 -13.67
C PHE A 143 -12.96 2.57 -14.96
N TYR A 144 -12.45 1.34 -15.01
CA TYR A 144 -11.74 0.84 -16.18
C TYR A 144 -12.63 0.74 -17.42
N LYS A 145 -13.89 0.31 -17.27
CA LYS A 145 -14.87 0.31 -18.37
C LYS A 145 -15.06 1.72 -18.94
N LEU A 146 -15.19 2.74 -18.10
CA LEU A 146 -15.32 4.14 -18.54
C LEU A 146 -14.02 4.68 -19.17
N LEU A 147 -12.88 4.33 -18.58
CA LEU A 147 -11.56 4.72 -19.05
C LEU A 147 -11.29 4.18 -20.47
N SER A 148 -11.48 2.88 -20.66
CA SER A 148 -11.18 2.14 -21.91
C SER A 148 -12.24 2.29 -23.01
N GLN A 149 -13.45 2.79 -22.69
CA GLN A 149 -14.54 2.91 -23.66
C GLN A 149 -14.11 3.68 -24.92
N GLY A 150 -14.19 3.01 -26.09
CA GLY A 150 -13.86 3.61 -27.39
C GLY A 150 -12.37 3.82 -27.63
N VAL A 151 -11.47 3.29 -26.79
CA VAL A 151 -10.02 3.36 -27.00
C VAL A 151 -9.58 2.11 -27.75
N SER A 152 -9.04 2.28 -28.95
CA SER A 152 -8.48 1.19 -29.73
C SER A 152 -7.07 0.82 -29.23
N LYS A 153 -6.57 -0.37 -29.60
CA LYS A 153 -5.20 -0.77 -29.25
C LYS A 153 -4.13 0.17 -29.84
N SER A 154 -4.37 0.74 -31.03
CA SER A 154 -3.45 1.71 -31.63
C SER A 154 -3.41 3.05 -30.88
N ASP A 155 -4.49 3.41 -30.18
CA ASP A 155 -4.60 4.68 -29.45
C ASP A 155 -4.29 4.55 -27.95
N ILE A 156 -3.88 3.36 -27.50
CA ILE A 156 -3.74 3.03 -26.07
C ILE A 156 -2.76 3.94 -25.32
N GLY A 157 -1.77 4.50 -26.02
CA GLY A 157 -0.82 5.47 -25.47
C GLY A 157 -1.47 6.74 -24.91
N SER A 158 -2.70 7.05 -25.33
CA SER A 158 -3.45 8.22 -24.88
C SER A 158 -4.49 7.94 -23.79
N ILE A 159 -4.61 6.68 -23.31
CA ILE A 159 -5.71 6.25 -22.43
C ILE A 159 -5.84 7.08 -21.15
N PHE A 160 -4.72 7.58 -20.61
CA PHE A 160 -4.65 8.37 -19.38
C PHE A 160 -4.62 9.89 -19.59
N GLN A 161 -4.66 10.39 -20.84
CA GLN A 161 -4.41 11.81 -21.17
C GLN A 161 -5.28 12.81 -20.39
N ASN A 162 -6.53 12.43 -20.06
CA ASN A 162 -7.50 13.29 -19.38
C ASN A 162 -7.78 12.86 -17.94
N VAL A 163 -6.98 11.96 -17.37
CA VAL A 163 -7.21 11.41 -16.04
C VAL A 163 -6.01 11.67 -15.15
N SER A 164 -6.28 12.08 -13.92
CA SER A 164 -5.28 12.20 -12.87
C SER A 164 -5.89 11.83 -11.52
N PHE A 165 -5.04 11.52 -10.55
CA PHE A 165 -5.43 11.08 -9.23
C PHE A 165 -4.74 11.89 -8.13
N ILE A 166 -5.49 12.17 -7.07
CA ILE A 166 -4.96 12.46 -5.74
C ILE A 166 -5.29 11.25 -4.88
N ASN A 167 -4.28 10.51 -4.44
CA ASN A 167 -4.44 9.25 -3.72
C ASN A 167 -3.90 9.37 -2.30
N PHE A 168 -4.79 9.36 -1.31
CA PHE A 168 -4.46 9.39 0.11
C PHE A 168 -4.17 7.99 0.69
N ASN A 169 -4.23 6.93 -0.11
CA ASN A 169 -3.89 5.59 0.34
C ASN A 169 -2.38 5.36 0.23
N TYR A 170 -1.83 4.45 1.02
CA TYR A 170 -0.43 4.01 0.91
C TYR A 170 -0.24 2.86 -0.09
N ASP A 171 -1.32 2.21 -0.51
CA ASP A 171 -1.28 1.01 -1.34
C ASP A 171 -1.14 1.31 -2.85
N ARG A 172 -0.77 0.26 -3.58
CA ARG A 172 -0.61 0.25 -5.04
C ARG A 172 -1.76 -0.47 -5.76
N CYS A 173 -2.94 -0.57 -5.14
CA CYS A 173 -4.05 -1.35 -5.69
C CYS A 173 -4.57 -0.78 -7.02
N LEU A 174 -4.59 0.56 -7.17
CA LEU A 174 -4.99 1.19 -8.43
C LEU A 174 -4.05 0.81 -9.57
N GLU A 175 -2.74 0.98 -9.35
CA GLU A 175 -1.70 0.71 -10.33
C GLU A 175 -1.71 -0.78 -10.72
N GLN A 176 -1.77 -1.66 -9.72
CA GLN A 176 -1.85 -3.11 -9.89
C GLN A 176 -3.06 -3.52 -10.73
N TYR A 177 -4.24 -2.97 -10.41
CA TYR A 177 -5.46 -3.26 -11.16
C TYR A 177 -5.34 -2.79 -12.61
N LEU A 178 -4.89 -1.55 -12.84
CA LEU A 178 -4.80 -0.97 -14.18
C LEU A 178 -3.82 -1.72 -15.06
N GLN A 179 -2.65 -2.09 -14.52
CA GLN A 179 -1.66 -2.86 -15.24
C GLN A 179 -2.24 -4.22 -15.66
N ALA A 180 -2.85 -4.96 -14.74
CA ALA A 180 -3.45 -6.25 -15.03
C ALA A 180 -4.58 -6.13 -16.07
N ALA A 181 -5.44 -5.12 -15.95
CA ALA A 181 -6.59 -4.92 -16.84
C ALA A 181 -6.14 -4.57 -18.26
N LEU A 182 -5.10 -3.73 -18.41
CA LEU A 182 -4.50 -3.41 -19.69
C LEU A 182 -3.86 -4.62 -20.38
N ILE A 183 -3.16 -5.46 -19.61
CA ILE A 183 -2.58 -6.71 -20.14
C ILE A 183 -3.69 -7.63 -20.66
N GLU A 184 -4.74 -7.85 -19.87
CA GLU A 184 -5.80 -8.79 -20.20
C GLU A 184 -6.68 -8.31 -21.37
N SER A 185 -7.09 -7.04 -21.41
CA SER A 185 -8.05 -6.56 -22.42
C SER A 185 -7.40 -6.19 -23.76
N TYR A 186 -6.15 -5.69 -23.75
CA TYR A 186 -5.44 -5.26 -24.96
C TYR A 186 -4.32 -6.21 -25.37
N ALA A 187 -4.07 -7.28 -24.61
CA ALA A 187 -2.94 -8.20 -24.82
C ALA A 187 -1.61 -7.43 -24.94
N LEU A 188 -1.37 -6.52 -23.99
CA LEU A 188 -0.11 -5.77 -23.91
C LEU A 188 0.99 -6.62 -23.27
N GLN A 189 2.23 -6.32 -23.64
CA GLN A 189 3.37 -6.85 -22.91
C GLN A 189 3.40 -6.23 -21.49
N PRO A 190 3.80 -6.99 -20.45
CA PRO A 190 3.80 -6.50 -19.07
C PRO A 190 4.56 -5.18 -18.88
N GLN A 191 5.72 -5.03 -19.56
CA GLN A 191 6.51 -3.81 -19.52
C GLN A 191 5.77 -2.61 -20.13
N THR A 192 5.09 -2.81 -21.27
CA THR A 192 4.30 -1.74 -21.90
C THR A 192 3.15 -1.29 -21.01
N ALA A 193 2.46 -2.23 -20.36
CA ALA A 193 1.40 -1.89 -19.41
C ALA A 193 1.95 -1.14 -18.18
N TYR A 194 3.12 -1.55 -17.67
CA TYR A 194 3.80 -0.85 -16.59
C TYR A 194 4.15 0.59 -16.97
N ASP A 195 4.77 0.79 -18.13
CA ASP A 195 5.18 2.13 -18.59
C ASP A 195 3.97 3.05 -18.79
N LEU A 196 2.86 2.52 -19.31
CA LEU A 196 1.61 3.26 -19.44
C LEU A 196 1.05 3.67 -18.07
N VAL A 197 0.95 2.74 -17.11
CA VAL A 197 0.46 3.06 -15.76
C VAL A 197 1.40 4.02 -15.05
N ASN A 198 2.71 3.91 -15.24
CA ASN A 198 3.69 4.82 -14.66
C ASN A 198 3.62 6.25 -15.27
N SER A 199 3.02 6.40 -16.46
CA SER A 199 2.73 7.71 -17.05
C SER A 199 1.48 8.40 -16.47
N LEU A 200 0.64 7.66 -15.73
CA LEU A 200 -0.55 8.20 -15.08
C LEU A 200 -0.14 9.17 -13.97
N ALA A 201 -0.69 10.38 -14.00
CA ALA A 201 -0.46 11.37 -12.96
C ALA A 201 -1.18 10.99 -11.66
N ILE A 202 -0.43 10.51 -10.67
CA ILE A 202 -0.90 10.20 -9.32
C ILE A 202 -0.12 11.04 -8.31
N LEU A 203 -0.80 11.93 -7.61
CA LEU A 203 -0.26 12.69 -6.50
C LEU A 203 -0.60 11.99 -5.19
N ARG A 204 0.41 11.79 -4.33
CA ARG A 204 0.26 11.21 -2.98
C ARG A 204 0.73 12.26 -1.96
N PRO A 205 -0.21 12.99 -1.33
CA PRO A 205 0.09 13.94 -0.27
C PRO A 205 0.72 13.24 0.94
#